data_AF-A0A1N7R7G8-F1
#
_entry.id   AF-A0A1N7R7G8-F1
#
_cell.length_a   1.000
_cell.length_b   1.000
_cell.length_c   1.000
_cell.angle_alpha   90.00
_cell.angle_beta   90.00
_cell.angle_gamma   90.00
#
_symmetry.space_group_name_H-M   'P 1'
#
loop_
_entity.id
_entity.type
_entity.pdbx_description
1 polymer ?
#
loop_
_entity_poly.entity_id
_entity_poly.type
_entity_poly.pdbx_seq_one_letter_code
_entity_poly.pdbx_strand_id
1 'polypeptide(L)'
;MARYAARKMKASAIAMVVRRTIYLHGVTAEEFLRDSEWVRHEVCHVRQYQRMTVLLFLPVYLWYCLRYGYYNNPLEIEARAEEKNPAIMNDTMLVPVKNKK
;
A
#
# COMPACT_ATOMS: atom_id res chain seq x y z
N MET A 1 12.36 10.81 10.90
CA MET A 1 11.50 9.73 10.35
C MET A 1 10.43 10.25 9.38
N ALA A 2 9.67 11.31 9.70
CA ALA A 2 8.72 11.93 8.76
C ALA A 2 9.36 12.49 7.46
N ARG A 3 10.62 12.94 7.53
CA ARG A 3 11.30 13.64 6.42
C ARG A 3 11.77 12.77 5.25
N TYR A 4 11.80 11.44 5.37
CA TYR A 4 12.33 10.55 4.33
C TYR A 4 11.26 9.71 3.63
N ALA A 5 10.21 9.30 4.35
CA ALA A 5 8.93 8.98 3.71
C ALA A 5 8.47 10.18 2.85
N ALA A 6 8.63 11.41 3.36
CA ALA A 6 8.43 12.66 2.64
C ALA A 6 9.50 13.04 1.58
N ARG A 7 10.56 12.24 1.38
CA ARG A 7 11.52 12.41 0.27
C ARG A 7 11.32 11.38 -0.84
N LYS A 8 10.82 10.19 -0.53
CA LYS A 8 10.43 9.18 -1.54
C LYS A 8 8.99 9.39 -2.02
N MET A 9 8.11 9.84 -1.14
CA MET A 9 6.83 10.49 -1.44
C MET A 9 7.08 11.99 -1.36
N LYS A 10 6.69 12.81 -2.34
CA LYS A 10 6.63 14.27 -2.11
C LYS A 10 5.65 14.50 -0.96
N ALA A 11 6.15 14.69 0.26
CA ALA A 11 5.57 15.02 1.59
C ALA A 11 4.04 15.10 1.85
N SER A 12 3.17 15.25 0.85
CA SER A 12 1.71 15.30 0.93
C SER A 12 1.02 14.04 0.39
N ALA A 13 1.69 13.20 -0.41
CA ALA A 13 1.11 12.05 -1.10
C ALA A 13 1.28 10.75 -0.28
N ILE A 14 0.19 10.21 0.29
CA ILE A 14 0.18 8.98 1.10
C ILE A 14 -0.91 8.05 0.55
N ALA A 15 -0.62 6.77 0.42
CA ALA A 15 -1.60 5.72 0.18
C ALA A 15 -1.70 4.81 1.41
N MET A 16 -2.91 4.42 1.79
CA MET A 16 -3.14 3.50 2.88
C MET A 16 -4.25 2.51 2.52
N VAL A 17 -3.97 1.23 2.67
CA VAL A 17 -4.96 0.18 2.42
C VAL A 17 -5.76 -0.12 3.68
N VAL A 18 -7.08 0.00 3.57
CA VAL A 18 -8.02 -0.45 4.60
C VAL A 18 -8.99 -1.44 3.96
N ARG A 19 -8.88 -2.72 4.35
CA ARG A 19 -9.66 -3.85 3.83
C ARG A 19 -9.44 -4.09 2.33
N ARG A 20 -10.25 -3.44 1.49
CA ARG A 20 -10.26 -3.57 0.03
C ARG A 20 -10.16 -2.20 -0.66
N THR A 21 -10.04 -1.14 0.13
CA THR A 21 -10.04 0.23 -0.35
C THR A 21 -8.67 0.84 -0.12
N ILE A 22 -8.12 1.42 -1.18
CA ILE A 22 -6.89 2.21 -1.12
C ILE A 22 -7.31 3.66 -0.89
N TYR A 23 -6.96 4.20 0.26
CA TYR A 23 -7.18 5.60 0.60
C TYR A 23 -5.97 6.40 0.16
N LEU A 24 -6.18 7.32 -0.77
CA LEU A 24 -5.17 8.25 -1.25
C LEU A 24 -5.34 9.59 -0.52
N HIS A 25 -4.23 10.15 -0.02
CA HIS A 25 -4.17 11.45 0.62
C HIS A 25 -3.13 12.31 -0.09
N GLY A 26 -3.50 13.52 -0.52
CA GLY A 26 -2.61 14.47 -1.20
C GLY A 26 -1.99 13.97 -2.52
N VAL A 27 -2.62 12.98 -3.17
CA VAL A 27 -2.32 12.49 -4.52
C VAL A 27 -3.63 12.16 -5.22
N THR A 28 -3.73 12.42 -6.52
CA THR A 28 -4.93 12.04 -7.28
C THR A 28 -4.86 10.57 -7.72
N ALA A 29 -6.00 9.98 -8.07
CA ALA A 29 -6.03 8.61 -8.56
C ALA A 29 -5.21 8.45 -9.85
N GLU A 30 -5.19 9.46 -10.71
CA GLU A 30 -4.42 9.48 -11.96
C GLU A 30 -2.91 9.49 -11.70
N GLU A 31 -2.46 10.29 -10.73
CA GLU A 31 -1.05 10.33 -10.32
C GLU A 31 -0.59 9.01 -9.71
N PHE A 32 -1.45 8.41 -8.87
CA PHE A 32 -1.22 7.08 -8.33
C PHE A 32 -1.14 6.03 -9.44
N LEU A 33 -2.09 6.01 -10.37
CA LEU A 33 -2.13 5.06 -11.48
C LEU A 33 -0.97 5.20 -12.47
N ARG A 34 -0.35 6.39 -12.56
CA ARG A 34 0.83 6.63 -13.39
C ARG A 34 2.08 5.92 -12.84
N ASP A 35 2.14 5.67 -11.54
CA ASP A 35 3.25 4.97 -10.90
C ASP A 35 2.90 3.49 -10.71
N SER A 36 3.16 2.68 -11.74
CA SER A 36 2.79 1.26 -11.71
C SER A 36 3.48 0.47 -10.60
N GLU A 37 4.67 0.87 -10.15
CA GLU A 37 5.36 0.24 -9.02
C GLU A 37 4.59 0.51 -7.74
N TRP A 38 4.20 1.77 -7.51
CA TRP A 38 3.41 2.17 -6.36
C TRP A 38 2.03 1.50 -6.35
N VAL A 39 1.35 1.42 -7.49
CA VAL A 39 0.07 0.70 -7.55
C VAL A 39 0.25 -0.77 -7.16
N ARG A 40 1.28 -1.45 -7.67
CA ARG A 40 1.54 -2.86 -7.35
C ARG A 40 1.85 -3.05 -5.87
N HIS A 41 2.58 -2.12 -5.27
CA HIS A 41 2.87 -2.10 -3.84
C HIS A 41 1.57 -2.08 -3.01
N GLU A 42 0.66 -1.14 -3.29
CA GLU A 42 -0.61 -1.04 -2.56
C GLU A 42 -1.52 -2.24 -2.83
N VAL A 43 -1.54 -2.77 -4.05
CA VAL A 43 -2.30 -3.99 -4.39
C VAL A 43 -1.75 -5.20 -3.62
N CYS A 44 -0.44 -5.29 -3.41
CA CYS A 44 0.14 -6.31 -2.55
C CYS A 44 -0.38 -6.20 -1.12
N HIS A 45 -0.46 -4.99 -0.55
CA HIS A 45 -1.07 -4.80 0.76
C HIS A 45 -2.54 -5.23 0.79
N VAL A 46 -3.33 -4.96 -0.26
CA VAL A 46 -4.70 -5.49 -0.37
C VAL A 46 -4.72 -7.01 -0.33
N ARG A 47 -3.83 -7.68 -1.08
CA ARG A 47 -3.71 -9.15 -1.08
C ARG A 47 -3.29 -9.70 0.28
N GLN A 48 -2.33 -9.07 0.95
CA GLN A 48 -1.94 -9.42 2.32
C GLN A 48 -3.09 -9.24 3.30
N TYR A 49 -3.89 -8.18 3.14
CA TYR A 49 -5.10 -7.93 3.93
C TYR A 49 -6.15 -9.02 3.72
N GLN A 50 -6.30 -9.52 2.49
CA GLN A 50 -7.18 -10.63 2.16
C GLN A 50 -6.67 -11.97 2.73
N ARG A 51 -5.35 -12.21 2.69
CA ARG A 51 -4.71 -13.44 3.19
C ARG A 51 -4.71 -13.53 4.72
N MET A 52 -4.39 -12.45 5.43
CA MET A 52 -4.22 -12.47 6.90
C MET A 52 -5.49 -12.16 7.71
N THR A 53 -6.63 -11.97 7.05
CA THR A 53 -7.90 -11.55 7.66
C THR A 53 -7.88 -10.09 8.12
N VAL A 54 -8.97 -9.37 7.83
CA VAL A 54 -9.11 -7.92 7.99
C VAL A 54 -8.77 -7.38 9.38
N LEU A 55 -9.02 -8.15 10.44
CA LEU A 55 -8.88 -7.71 11.82
C LEU A 55 -7.44 -7.83 12.37
N LEU A 56 -6.59 -8.63 11.72
CA LEU A 56 -5.25 -8.93 12.21
C LEU A 56 -4.15 -8.17 11.46
N PHE A 57 -4.40 -7.70 10.23
CA PHE A 57 -3.37 -7.07 9.41
C PHE A 57 -2.72 -5.86 10.10
N LEU A 58 -3.50 -4.89 10.58
CA LEU A 58 -2.97 -3.68 11.21
C LEU A 58 -2.14 -3.95 12.49
N PRO A 59 -2.64 -4.72 13.48
CA PRO A 59 -1.85 -5.02 14.67
C PRO A 59 -0.62 -5.87 14.36
N VAL A 60 -0.71 -6.82 13.42
CA VAL A 60 0.44 -7.63 12.97
C VAL A 60 1.47 -6.78 12.25
N TYR A 61 1.04 -5.88 11.37
CA TYR A 61 1.90 -4.95 10.67
C TYR A 61 2.63 -4.02 11.63
N LEU A 62 1.91 -3.45 12.60
CA LEU A 62 2.50 -2.59 13.62
C LEU A 62 3.47 -3.37 14.51
N TRP A 63 3.13 -4.61 14.87
CA TRP A 63 4.01 -5.49 15.64
C TRP A 63 5.30 -5.83 14.88
N TYR A 64 5.21 -6.19 13.60
CA TYR A 64 6.39 -6.43 12.76
C TYR A 64 7.24 -5.16 12.60
N CYS A 65 6.61 -4.01 12.40
CA CYS A 65 7.30 -2.71 12.38
C CYS A 65 8.02 -2.41 13.70
N LEU A 66 7.42 -2.73 14.84
CA LEU A 66 8.05 -2.53 16.15
C LEU A 66 9.20 -3.53 16.38
N ARG A 67 9.03 -4.78 15.94
CA ARG A 67 9.97 -5.88 16.19
C ARG A 67 11.18 -5.89 15.25
N TYR A 68 11.00 -5.53 13.98
CA TYR A 68 12.02 -5.60 12.92
C TYR A 68 12.35 -4.23 12.32
N GLY A 69 11.55 -3.20 12.59
CA GLY A 69 11.61 -1.92 11.90
C GLY A 69 10.82 -1.94 10.59
N TYR A 70 10.51 -0.75 10.08
CA TYR A 70 9.73 -0.58 8.85
C TYR A 70 10.39 -1.26 7.62
N TYR A 71 11.71 -1.09 7.43
CA TYR A 71 12.40 -1.61 6.24
C TYR A 71 12.52 -3.13 6.20
N ASN A 72 12.62 -3.76 7.36
CA ASN A 72 12.74 -5.21 7.50
C ASN A 72 11.40 -5.87 7.84
N ASN A 73 10.29 -5.13 7.77
CA ASN A 73 8.96 -5.72 7.92
C ASN A 73 8.75 -6.71 6.76
N PRO A 74 8.49 -8.01 7.04
CA PRO A 74 8.24 -9.01 6.00
C PRO A 74 7.16 -8.58 5.00
N LEU A 75 6.14 -7.84 5.47
CA LEU A 75 5.05 -7.34 4.64
C LEU A 75 5.52 -6.27 3.64
N GLU A 76 6.43 -5.40 4.05
CA GLU A 76 7.04 -4.37 3.20
C GLU A 76 8.03 -4.98 2.20
N ILE A 77 8.74 -6.03 2.60
CA ILE A 77 9.66 -6.76 1.72
C ILE A 77 8.87 -7.47 0.63
N GLU A 78 7.77 -8.14 0.97
CA GLU A 78 6.88 -8.78 -0.01
C GLU A 78 6.29 -7.73 -0.97
N ALA A 79 5.79 -6.60 -0.45
CA ALA A 79 5.27 -5.52 -1.28
C ALA A 79 6.32 -4.98 -2.28
N ARG A 80 7.57 -4.81 -1.84
CA ARG A 80 8.68 -4.41 -2.73
C ARG A 80 9.08 -5.47 -3.74
N ALA A 81 8.97 -6.75 -3.41
CA ALA A 81 9.22 -7.82 -4.37
C ALA A 81 8.15 -7.81 -5.48
N GLU A 82 6.91 -7.54 -5.11
CA GLU A 82 5.76 -7.46 -6.02
C GLU A 82 5.72 -6.16 -6.85
N GLU A 83 6.46 -5.11 -6.48
CA GLU A 83 6.63 -3.89 -7.30
C GLU A 83 7.13 -4.19 -8.72
N LYS A 84 7.79 -5.34 -8.96
CA LYS A 84 8.25 -5.76 -10.29
C LYS A 84 7.35 -6.81 -10.95
N ASN A 85 6.33 -7.29 -10.27
CA ASN A 85 5.48 -8.38 -10.75
C ASN A 85 4.18 -7.83 -11.38
N PRO A 86 4.10 -7.70 -12.72
CA PRO A 86 2.88 -7.20 -13.37
C PRO A 86 1.68 -8.13 -13.17
N ALA A 87 1.90 -9.43 -12.91
CA ALA A 87 0.81 -10.40 -12.74
C ALA A 87 -0.06 -10.12 -11.51
N ILE A 88 0.42 -9.35 -10.53
CA ILE A 88 -0.37 -8.98 -9.34
C ILE A 88 -1.63 -8.17 -9.69
N MET A 89 -1.63 -7.50 -10.84
CA MET A 89 -2.75 -6.71 -11.35
C MET A 89 -3.82 -7.56 -12.05
N ASN A 90 -3.50 -8.77 -12.52
CA ASN A 90 -4.42 -9.55 -13.36
C ASN A 90 -5.73 -9.89 -12.65
N ASP A 91 -5.68 -10.12 -11.34
CA ASP A 91 -6.86 -10.47 -10.55
C ASP A 91 -7.43 -9.26 -9.77
N THR A 92 -6.92 -8.05 -10.02
CA THR A 92 -7.27 -6.86 -9.26
C THR A 92 -7.84 -5.78 -10.17
N MET A 93 -9.14 -5.51 -10.06
CA MET A 93 -9.78 -4.38 -10.72
C MET A 93 -9.83 -3.18 -9.77
N LEU A 94 -9.08 -2.13 -10.10
CA LEU A 94 -9.14 -0.86 -9.37
C LEU A 94 -10.34 -0.05 -9.89
N VAL A 95 -11.32 0.17 -9.02
CA VAL A 95 -12.48 0.99 -9.33
C VAL A 95 -12.37 2.32 -8.56
N PRO A 96 -12.34 3.47 -9.26
CA PRO A 96 -12.34 4.75 -8.58
C PRO A 96 -13.68 4.94 -7.85
N VAL A 97 -13.62 4.94 -6.53
CA VAL A 97 -14.80 5.21 -5.70
C VAL A 97 -14.97 6.72 -5.61
N LYS A 98 -16.04 7.26 -6.21
CA LYS A 98 -16.43 8.66 -6.01
C LYS A 98 -16.78 8.83 -4.54
N ASN A 99 -16.00 9.63 -3.82
CA ASN A 99 -16.33 10.03 -2.47
C ASN A 99 -17.67 10.80 -2.53
N LYS A 100 -18.73 10.26 -1.91
CA LYS A 100 -19.97 11.02 -1.73
C LYS A 100 -19.62 12.17 -0.79
N LYS A 101 -19.66 13.40 -1.31
CA LYS A 101 -19.67 14.62 -0.50
C LYS A 101 -20.84 14.60 0.47
#